data_AF-A0A2E6TBG3-F1
#
_entry.id   AF-A0A2E6TBG3-F1
#
_cell.length_a   1.000
_cell.length_b   1.000
_cell.length_c   1.000
_cell.angle_alpha   90.00
_cell.angle_beta   90.00
_cell.angle_gamma   90.00
#
_symmetry.space_group_name_H-M   'P 1'
#
loop_
_entity.id
_entity.type
_entity.pdbx_description
1 polymer ?
#
loop_
_entity_poly.entity_id
_entity_poly.type
_entity_poly.pdbx_seq_one_letter_code
_entity_poly.pdbx_strand_id
1 'polypeptide(L)'
;MKKIIQASFLLAIASFVHTSSGKGEISTLPAQVKFDPGTVSLFADFSNQPKNGAVPVYLINGTGAPLQLAAQDGDIYLKLEAQNEDGKWVRVQPHAYSWCGNSYFSPPKVPAKHFRMVGGYQPAKGKKSKVRYTLYGQTFKVSSNVGTGLVCPRAADLASRDVMSVRYGDFDHVAKVALGELDPKNEMDHVRNLQGTAINALGSGRFDAKKSNEILAQVIQKCPRMKGYATSAQARLKKLAAKGD
;
A
#
# COMPACT_ATOMS: atom_id res chain seq x y z
N MET A 1 -50.84 44.35 15.07
CA MET A 1 -49.84 43.34 15.47
C MET A 1 -48.68 43.35 14.48
N LYS A 2 -47.55 43.95 14.84
CA LYS A 2 -46.34 44.05 13.98
C LYS A 2 -45.51 42.78 14.14
N LYS A 3 -45.27 42.04 13.05
CA LYS A 3 -44.37 40.87 13.04
C LYS A 3 -42.92 41.34 12.91
N ILE A 4 -42.11 41.01 13.90
CA ILE A 4 -40.65 41.17 13.90
C ILE A 4 -40.07 39.94 13.19
N ILE A 5 -39.43 40.14 12.04
CA ILE A 5 -38.68 39.10 11.33
C ILE A 5 -37.25 39.12 11.89
N GLN A 6 -36.90 38.09 12.66
CA GLN A 6 -35.54 37.84 13.13
C GLN A 6 -34.68 37.41 11.92
N ALA A 7 -33.75 38.27 11.52
CA ALA A 7 -32.68 37.94 10.60
C ALA A 7 -31.56 37.25 11.37
N SER A 8 -31.46 35.93 11.24
CA SER A 8 -30.36 35.16 11.84
C SER A 8 -29.14 35.15 10.93
N PHE A 9 -28.05 35.62 11.52
CA PHE A 9 -26.65 35.65 11.10
C PHE A 9 -26.22 34.55 10.10
N LEU A 10 -25.79 35.00 8.92
CA LEU A 10 -24.88 34.27 8.04
C LEU A 10 -23.46 34.36 8.63
N LEU A 11 -23.03 33.32 9.35
CA LEU A 11 -21.63 33.19 9.74
C LEU A 11 -20.83 32.75 8.48
N ALA A 12 -20.21 33.73 7.82
CA ALA A 12 -19.26 33.47 6.74
C ALA A 12 -18.01 32.81 7.34
N ILE A 13 -17.95 31.48 7.31
CA ILE A 13 -16.73 30.74 7.64
C ILE A 13 -15.75 31.02 6.51
N ALA A 14 -14.83 31.95 6.76
CA ALA A 14 -13.71 32.25 5.87
C ALA A 14 -13.00 30.94 5.53
N SER A 15 -13.12 30.51 4.29
CA SER A 15 -12.47 29.32 3.76
C SER A 15 -10.98 29.64 3.65
N PHE A 16 -10.23 29.46 4.74
CA PHE A 16 -8.78 29.46 4.67
C PHE A 16 -8.37 28.35 3.72
N VAL A 17 -7.96 28.73 2.50
CA VAL A 17 -7.33 27.83 1.54
C VAL A 17 -5.98 27.47 2.13
N HIS A 18 -5.96 26.44 2.98
CA HIS A 18 -4.76 25.96 3.63
C HIS A 18 -3.91 25.23 2.58
N THR A 19 -3.11 25.99 1.83
CA THR A 19 -2.08 25.48 0.93
C THR A 19 -0.88 25.04 1.77
N SER A 20 -1.06 23.98 2.58
CA SER A 20 0.08 23.37 3.27
C SER A 20 1.05 22.83 2.22
N SER A 21 2.35 23.03 2.45
CA SER A 21 3.47 22.71 1.54
C SER A 21 3.68 21.21 1.24
N GLY A 22 2.63 20.39 1.36
CA GLY A 22 2.68 18.93 1.22
C GLY A 22 3.41 18.22 2.36
N LYS A 23 3.85 18.94 3.40
CA LYS A 23 4.47 18.45 4.62
C LYS A 23 4.37 19.52 5.71
N GLY A 24 4.47 19.11 6.97
CA GLY A 24 4.42 20.04 8.11
C GLY A 24 4.46 19.31 9.45
N GLU A 25 4.43 20.09 10.53
CA GLU A 25 4.23 19.57 11.88
C GLU A 25 2.80 19.06 12.05
N ILE A 26 2.59 18.06 12.89
CA ILE A 26 1.26 17.52 13.19
C ILE A 26 0.30 18.59 13.75
N SER A 27 0.85 19.60 14.45
CA SER A 27 0.11 20.75 14.99
C SER A 27 -0.60 21.59 13.90
N THR A 28 -0.14 21.50 12.65
CA THR A 28 -0.71 22.24 11.50
C THR A 28 -1.62 21.36 10.65
N LEU A 29 -1.98 20.16 11.10
CA LEU A 29 -2.94 19.31 10.37
C LEU A 29 -4.33 19.96 10.34
N PRO A 30 -5.07 19.83 9.22
CA PRO A 30 -6.48 20.23 9.18
C PRO A 30 -7.29 19.49 10.25
N ALA A 31 -8.27 20.17 10.88
CA ALA A 31 -9.02 19.65 12.03
C ALA A 31 -9.77 18.31 11.76
N GLN A 32 -10.12 18.06 10.49
CA GLN A 32 -10.77 16.81 10.08
C GLN A 32 -9.81 15.61 10.02
N VAL A 33 -8.49 15.85 9.89
CA VAL A 33 -7.49 14.80 9.78
C VAL A 33 -7.27 14.17 11.15
N LYS A 34 -7.70 12.91 11.29
CA LYS A 34 -7.55 12.13 12.53
C LYS A 34 -6.31 11.24 12.46
N PHE A 35 -5.65 11.08 13.60
CA PHE A 35 -4.50 10.20 13.77
C PHE A 35 -4.38 9.80 15.25
N ASP A 36 -3.68 8.71 15.51
CA ASP A 36 -3.43 8.23 16.87
C ASP A 36 -2.05 8.68 17.35
N PRO A 37 -1.95 9.47 18.43
CA PRO A 37 -0.67 9.90 18.97
C PRO A 37 0.26 8.72 19.29
N GLY A 38 1.56 8.86 18.98
CA GLY A 38 2.54 7.79 19.24
C GLY A 38 2.62 6.73 18.14
N THR A 39 1.75 6.77 17.12
CA THR A 39 1.72 5.77 16.03
C THR A 39 2.02 6.39 14.67
N VAL A 40 2.17 5.53 13.65
CA VAL A 40 2.12 5.96 12.25
C VAL A 40 0.68 5.78 11.76
N SER A 41 0.08 6.84 11.20
CA SER A 41 -1.30 6.82 10.70
C SER A 41 -1.36 7.25 9.22
N LEU A 42 -2.39 6.77 8.52
CA LEU A 42 -2.79 7.27 7.21
C LEU A 42 -4.20 7.86 7.31
N PHE A 43 -4.41 9.00 6.66
CA PHE A 43 -5.75 9.59 6.54
C PHE A 43 -5.97 10.05 5.10
N ALA A 44 -7.02 9.56 4.45
CA ALA A 44 -7.43 9.96 3.11
C ALA A 44 -8.59 10.95 3.19
N ASP A 45 -8.37 12.16 2.71
CA ASP A 45 -9.36 13.23 2.68
C ASP A 45 -10.22 13.14 1.40
N PHE A 46 -11.18 12.22 1.42
CA PHE A 46 -12.14 12.04 0.33
C PHE A 46 -13.08 13.25 0.14
N SER A 47 -13.16 14.16 1.11
CA SER A 47 -14.00 15.36 1.03
C SER A 47 -13.35 16.49 0.23
N ASN A 48 -12.02 16.49 0.14
CA ASN A 48 -11.24 17.53 -0.50
C ASN A 48 -10.54 17.02 -1.77
N GLN A 49 -11.26 16.26 -2.59
CA GLN A 49 -10.72 15.75 -3.85
C GLN A 49 -10.63 16.89 -4.89
N PRO A 50 -9.42 17.32 -5.32
CA PRO A 50 -9.30 18.26 -6.43
C PRO A 50 -9.98 17.72 -7.69
N LYS A 51 -10.50 18.63 -8.52
CA LYS A 51 -11.14 18.31 -9.82
C LYS A 51 -10.27 17.42 -10.73
N ASN A 52 -8.97 17.39 -10.48
CA ASN A 52 -7.94 16.74 -11.28
C ASN A 52 -7.65 15.29 -10.83
N GLY A 53 -8.36 14.76 -9.83
CA GLY A 53 -8.51 13.31 -9.70
C GLY A 53 -7.49 12.57 -8.83
N ALA A 54 -6.80 13.22 -7.88
CA ALA A 54 -6.08 12.52 -6.80
C ALA A 54 -6.75 12.79 -5.45
N VAL A 55 -6.76 11.81 -4.55
CA VAL A 55 -7.26 12.02 -3.17
C VAL A 55 -6.08 12.45 -2.29
N PRO A 56 -6.14 13.57 -1.55
CA PRO A 56 -5.10 13.90 -0.58
C PRO A 56 -4.99 12.83 0.50
N VAL A 57 -3.82 12.23 0.67
CA VAL A 57 -3.55 11.26 1.73
C VAL A 57 -2.44 11.78 2.63
N TYR A 58 -2.72 11.89 3.92
CA TYR A 58 -1.79 12.31 4.94
C TYR A 58 -1.12 11.08 5.54
N LEU A 59 0.20 10.99 5.38
CA LEU A 59 1.05 10.08 6.13
C LEU A 59 1.58 10.80 7.35
N ILE A 60 1.15 10.35 8.53
CA ILE A 60 1.33 11.05 9.79
C ILE A 60 2.26 10.22 10.66
N ASN A 61 3.41 10.79 11.02
CA ASN A 61 4.35 10.19 11.95
C ASN A 61 4.13 10.75 13.37
N GLY A 62 3.17 10.18 14.08
CA GLY A 62 2.88 10.52 15.48
C GLY A 62 3.91 9.98 16.48
N THR A 63 4.92 9.22 16.03
CA THR A 63 5.94 8.61 16.89
C THR A 63 6.99 9.63 17.37
N GLY A 64 7.88 9.18 18.27
CA GLY A 64 9.03 9.96 18.74
C GLY A 64 10.29 9.83 17.87
N ALA A 65 10.26 9.04 16.79
CA ALA A 65 11.42 8.79 15.93
C ALA A 65 11.12 9.12 14.46
N PRO A 66 12.12 9.48 13.64
CA PRO A 66 11.93 9.64 12.21
C PRO A 66 11.45 8.36 11.53
N LEU A 67 10.48 8.48 10.64
CA LEU A 67 9.98 7.39 9.82
C LEU A 67 10.80 7.30 8.53
N GLN A 68 11.44 6.16 8.30
CA GLN A 68 12.11 5.86 7.03
C GLN A 68 11.17 5.05 6.13
N LEU A 69 10.90 5.55 4.93
CA LEU A 69 10.00 4.89 3.98
C LEU A 69 10.79 4.14 2.92
N ALA A 70 10.38 2.91 2.63
CA ALA A 70 10.73 2.25 1.39
C ALA A 70 10.01 2.96 0.24
N ALA A 71 10.74 3.25 -0.83
CA ALA A 71 10.19 3.88 -2.03
C ALA A 71 10.97 3.45 -3.28
N GLN A 72 10.33 3.60 -4.43
CA GLN A 72 10.96 3.49 -5.75
C GLN A 72 10.42 4.61 -6.63
N ASP A 73 11.30 5.36 -7.29
CA ASP A 73 10.94 6.47 -8.19
C ASP A 73 9.94 7.46 -7.59
N GLY A 74 10.07 7.73 -6.29
CA GLY A 74 9.17 8.62 -5.54
C GLY A 74 7.84 7.98 -5.09
N ASP A 75 7.51 6.77 -5.54
CA ASP A 75 6.38 5.98 -5.06
C ASP A 75 6.75 5.31 -3.73
N ILE A 76 6.12 5.74 -2.64
CA ILE A 76 6.27 5.14 -1.30
C ILE A 76 5.47 3.84 -1.13
N TYR A 77 5.02 3.25 -2.23
CA TYR A 77 4.13 2.10 -2.29
C TYR A 77 2.79 2.32 -1.60
N LEU A 78 2.27 3.54 -1.65
CA LEU A 78 0.87 3.81 -1.30
C LEU A 78 -0.01 3.29 -2.43
N LYS A 79 -0.94 2.39 -2.12
CA LYS A 79 -1.79 1.73 -3.12
C LYS A 79 -3.25 1.83 -2.76
N LEU A 80 -4.09 2.06 -3.77
CA LEU A 80 -5.54 1.99 -3.65
C LEU A 80 -5.99 0.53 -3.47
N GLU A 81 -6.81 0.29 -2.46
CA GLU A 81 -7.54 -0.95 -2.23
C GLU A 81 -9.04 -0.73 -2.35
N ALA A 82 -9.76 -1.76 -2.76
CA ALA A 82 -11.20 -1.80 -2.74
C ALA A 82 -11.69 -3.08 -2.04
N GLN A 83 -12.90 -3.03 -1.50
CA GLN A 83 -13.54 -4.20 -0.92
C GLN A 83 -14.14 -5.07 -2.04
N ASN A 84 -13.82 -6.36 -2.08
CA ASN A 84 -14.42 -7.33 -3.00
C ASN A 84 -15.79 -7.82 -2.48
N GLU A 85 -16.44 -8.71 -3.24
CA GLU A 85 -17.76 -9.27 -2.89
C GLU A 85 -17.76 -10.05 -1.55
N ASP A 86 -16.63 -10.66 -1.19
CA ASP A 86 -16.43 -11.37 0.08
C ASP A 86 -16.12 -10.44 1.26
N GLY A 87 -16.12 -9.12 1.05
CA GLY A 87 -15.74 -8.17 2.09
C GLY A 87 -14.23 -8.04 2.33
N LYS A 88 -13.38 -8.71 1.54
CA LYS A 88 -11.92 -8.63 1.63
C LYS A 88 -11.38 -7.42 0.91
N TRP A 89 -10.35 -6.80 1.48
CA TRP A 89 -9.63 -5.71 0.83
C TRP A 89 -8.63 -6.27 -0.18
N VAL A 90 -8.75 -5.84 -1.43
CA VAL A 90 -7.85 -6.22 -2.52
C VAL A 90 -7.27 -4.97 -3.18
N ARG A 91 -6.00 -5.04 -3.59
CA ARG A 91 -5.35 -3.94 -4.28
C ARG A 91 -5.92 -3.78 -5.69
N VAL A 92 -6.22 -2.53 -6.05
CA VAL A 92 -6.82 -2.17 -7.35
C VAL A 92 -6.03 -1.10 -8.12
N GLN A 93 -4.83 -0.76 -7.60
CA GLN A 93 -3.84 0.06 -8.28
C GLN A 93 -2.64 -0.83 -8.64
N PRO A 94 -2.32 -0.99 -9.94
CA PRO A 94 -1.15 -1.76 -10.35
C PRO A 94 0.13 -1.00 -10.02
N HIS A 95 1.23 -1.73 -9.95
CA HIS A 95 2.56 -1.16 -9.73
C HIS A 95 3.54 -1.75 -10.72
N ALA A 96 4.35 -0.87 -11.33
CA ALA A 96 5.40 -1.21 -12.27
C ALA A 96 6.75 -0.93 -11.61
N TYR A 97 7.53 -1.98 -11.35
CA TYR A 97 8.88 -1.80 -10.81
C TYR A 97 9.82 -1.32 -11.92
N SER A 98 10.59 -0.26 -11.65
CA SER A 98 11.64 0.18 -12.57
C SER A 98 12.86 -0.75 -12.56
N TRP A 99 13.55 -0.81 -13.71
CA TRP A 99 14.78 -1.59 -13.92
C TRP A 99 16.04 -0.79 -13.54
N CYS A 100 16.02 0.54 -13.70
CA CYS A 100 17.18 1.39 -13.46
C CYS A 100 17.44 1.65 -11.97
N GLY A 101 18.72 1.76 -11.61
CA GLY A 101 19.22 1.79 -10.24
C GLY A 101 18.53 2.81 -9.35
N ASN A 102 17.82 2.31 -8.34
CA ASN A 102 17.21 3.06 -7.23
C ASN A 102 18.23 3.82 -6.35
N SER A 103 19.51 3.90 -6.75
CA SER A 103 20.61 4.45 -5.98
C SER A 103 20.62 5.98 -5.91
N TYR A 104 19.78 6.68 -6.66
CA TYR A 104 19.85 8.15 -6.77
C TYR A 104 18.98 8.91 -5.77
N PHE A 105 18.09 8.23 -5.04
CA PHE A 105 17.19 8.90 -4.10
C PHE A 105 17.40 8.39 -2.67
N SER A 106 17.76 9.31 -1.78
CA SER A 106 17.65 9.07 -0.34
C SER A 106 16.22 8.64 -0.02
N PRO A 107 16.02 7.50 0.66
CA PRO A 107 14.67 7.03 0.91
C PRO A 107 13.89 8.09 1.70
N PRO A 108 12.62 8.36 1.33
CA PRO A 108 11.86 9.46 1.93
C PRO A 108 11.76 9.31 3.45
N LYS A 109 11.96 10.43 4.16
CA LYS A 109 11.83 10.50 5.61
C LYS A 109 10.63 11.38 6.00
N VAL A 110 9.93 10.99 7.05
CA VAL A 110 8.96 11.84 7.74
C VAL A 110 9.47 12.04 9.18
N PRO A 111 9.89 13.25 9.57
CA PRO A 111 10.40 13.50 10.93
C PRO A 111 9.41 13.08 12.01
N ALA A 112 9.90 12.91 13.24
CA ALA A 112 9.02 12.70 14.39
C ALA A 112 8.03 13.85 14.52
N LYS A 113 6.78 13.56 14.89
CA LYS A 113 5.70 14.54 15.05
C LYS A 113 5.40 15.39 13.80
N HIS A 114 5.69 14.86 12.62
CA HIS A 114 5.41 15.51 11.34
C HIS A 114 4.47 14.68 10.48
N PHE A 115 3.91 15.32 9.46
CA PHE A 115 3.18 14.65 8.40
C PHE A 115 3.76 14.97 7.02
N ARG A 116 3.42 14.12 6.06
CA ARG A 116 3.62 14.36 4.63
C ARG A 116 2.33 14.04 3.90
N MET A 117 1.88 14.95 3.05
CA MET A 117 0.78 14.72 2.13
C MET A 117 1.31 14.05 0.86
N VAL A 118 0.60 13.03 0.39
CA VAL A 118 0.87 12.32 -0.84
C VAL A 118 -0.41 12.20 -1.66
N GLY A 119 -0.28 12.20 -2.99
CA GLY A 119 -1.43 12.01 -3.87
C GLY A 119 -1.86 10.55 -3.90
N GLY A 120 -3.03 10.26 -3.38
CA GLY A 120 -3.70 8.97 -3.52
C GLY A 120 -4.19 8.79 -4.97
N TYR A 121 -3.76 7.70 -5.59
CA TYR A 121 -4.22 7.32 -6.93
C TYR A 121 -5.73 7.11 -6.97
N GLN A 122 -6.37 7.74 -7.95
CA GLN A 122 -7.81 7.62 -8.17
C GLN A 122 -8.04 7.62 -9.69
N PRO A 123 -8.52 6.52 -10.30
CA PRO A 123 -8.68 6.45 -11.75
C PRO A 123 -9.74 7.43 -12.25
N ALA A 124 -9.56 7.94 -13.46
CA ALA A 124 -10.51 8.84 -14.12
C ALA A 124 -11.84 8.17 -14.49
N LYS A 125 -11.84 6.86 -14.70
CA LYS A 125 -13.02 6.05 -15.04
C LYS A 125 -13.05 4.78 -14.20
N GLY A 126 -14.24 4.34 -13.82
CA GLY A 126 -14.43 3.12 -13.04
C GLY A 126 -15.80 3.02 -12.42
N LYS A 127 -16.02 1.97 -11.64
CA LYS A 127 -17.22 1.77 -10.82
C LYS A 127 -16.99 2.36 -9.42
N LYS A 128 -17.97 3.05 -8.85
CA LYS A 128 -17.89 3.51 -7.46
C LYS A 128 -17.81 2.30 -6.53
N SER A 129 -16.93 2.35 -5.53
CA SER A 129 -16.78 1.31 -4.51
C SER A 129 -16.28 1.90 -3.20
N LYS A 130 -16.36 1.12 -2.12
CA LYS A 130 -15.65 1.40 -0.87
C LYS A 130 -14.16 1.20 -1.10
N VAL A 131 -13.37 2.24 -0.85
CA VAL A 131 -11.92 2.23 -1.06
C VAL A 131 -11.17 2.72 0.17
N ARG A 132 -9.90 2.34 0.24
CA ARG A 132 -8.91 2.88 1.19
C ARG A 132 -7.53 2.87 0.55
N TYR A 133 -6.57 3.50 1.20
CA TYR A 133 -5.16 3.46 0.79
C TYR A 133 -4.32 2.70 1.81
N THR A 134 -3.39 1.89 1.33
CA THR A 134 -2.52 1.06 2.18
C THR A 134 -1.08 1.20 1.74
N LEU A 135 -0.16 1.27 2.71
CA LEU A 135 1.28 1.26 2.44
C LEU A 135 1.78 -0.19 2.35
N TYR A 136 2.44 -0.49 1.24
CA TYR A 136 3.07 -1.78 0.97
C TYR A 136 4.58 -1.71 1.13
N GLY A 137 5.23 -2.85 1.38
CA GLY A 137 6.69 -2.94 1.42
C GLY A 137 7.38 -2.18 2.55
N GLN A 138 6.62 -1.68 3.53
CA GLN A 138 7.16 -1.03 4.72
C GLN A 138 7.40 -2.06 5.84
N THR A 139 8.19 -1.67 6.85
CA THR A 139 8.40 -2.47 8.08
C THR A 139 7.22 -2.43 9.04
N PHE A 140 6.22 -1.59 8.75
CA PHE A 140 4.98 -1.43 9.50
C PHE A 140 3.78 -1.56 8.56
N LYS A 141 2.60 -1.88 9.10
CA LYS A 141 1.35 -1.95 8.34
C LYS A 141 0.47 -0.78 8.75
N VAL A 142 -0.04 -0.05 7.76
CA VAL A 142 -0.98 1.04 7.99
C VAL A 142 -1.91 1.18 6.78
N SER A 143 -3.18 1.46 7.04
CA SER A 143 -4.20 1.75 6.03
C SER A 143 -4.95 3.01 6.43
N SER A 144 -5.47 3.75 5.47
CA SER A 144 -6.29 4.92 5.71
C SER A 144 -7.69 4.57 6.21
N ASN A 145 -8.45 5.59 6.60
CA ASN A 145 -9.91 5.53 6.66
C ASN A 145 -10.51 5.11 5.31
N VAL A 146 -11.75 4.60 5.37
CA VAL A 146 -12.53 4.18 4.21
C VAL A 146 -13.33 5.36 3.66
N GLY A 147 -13.43 5.42 2.33
CA GLY A 147 -14.29 6.36 1.62
C GLY A 147 -14.90 5.76 0.37
N THR A 148 -15.53 6.61 -0.45
CA THR A 148 -16.02 6.21 -1.78
C THR A 148 -15.03 6.68 -2.83
N GLY A 149 -14.63 5.78 -3.73
CA GLY A 149 -13.75 6.08 -4.86
C GLY A 149 -14.13 5.26 -6.09
N LEU A 150 -13.41 5.45 -7.19
CA LEU A 150 -13.60 4.67 -8.42
C LEU A 150 -12.60 3.52 -8.51
N VAL A 151 -13.08 2.38 -8.97
CA VAL A 151 -12.27 1.20 -9.30
C VAL A 151 -12.33 0.98 -10.80
N CYS A 152 -11.19 1.05 -11.48
CA CYS A 152 -11.06 0.69 -12.88
C CYS A 152 -10.84 -0.83 -12.98
N PRO A 153 -11.74 -1.59 -13.62
CA PRO A 153 -11.61 -3.06 -13.70
C PRO A 153 -10.30 -3.53 -14.31
N ARG A 154 -9.82 -2.83 -15.36
CA ARG A 154 -8.53 -3.15 -16.00
C ARG A 154 -7.34 -2.90 -15.07
N ALA A 155 -7.36 -1.82 -14.29
CA ALA A 155 -6.30 -1.55 -13.32
C ALA A 155 -6.29 -2.59 -12.20
N ALA A 156 -7.47 -3.02 -11.74
CA ALA A 156 -7.60 -4.09 -10.76
C ALA A 156 -7.10 -5.45 -11.28
N ASP A 157 -7.44 -5.80 -12.54
CA ASP A 157 -6.89 -6.97 -13.22
C ASP A 157 -5.35 -6.94 -13.23
N LEU A 158 -4.76 -5.85 -13.72
CA LEU A 158 -3.30 -5.68 -13.72
C LEU A 158 -2.69 -5.75 -12.31
N ALA A 159 -3.33 -5.14 -11.32
CA ALA A 159 -2.90 -5.17 -9.93
C ALA A 159 -2.97 -6.58 -9.32
N SER A 160 -3.82 -7.47 -9.82
CA SER A 160 -3.91 -8.84 -9.33
C SER A 160 -2.75 -9.74 -9.77
N ARG A 161 -2.01 -9.34 -10.81
CA ARG A 161 -1.02 -10.18 -11.51
C ARG A 161 0.33 -9.52 -11.75
N ASP A 162 0.57 -8.35 -11.18
CA ASP A 162 1.88 -7.70 -11.20
C ASP A 162 2.82 -8.31 -10.13
N VAL A 163 4.07 -7.84 -10.10
CA VAL A 163 5.07 -8.33 -9.13
C VAL A 163 4.66 -8.04 -7.68
N MET A 164 3.95 -6.94 -7.44
CA MET A 164 3.58 -6.51 -6.10
C MET A 164 2.51 -7.43 -5.49
N SER A 165 1.60 -7.99 -6.30
CA SER A 165 0.60 -8.97 -5.82
C SER A 165 1.27 -10.25 -5.35
N VAL A 166 2.32 -10.68 -6.04
CA VAL A 166 3.09 -11.86 -5.64
C VAL A 166 3.99 -11.57 -4.44
N ARG A 167 4.65 -10.41 -4.42
CA ARG A 167 5.60 -10.07 -3.35
C ARG A 167 4.91 -9.88 -2.00
N TYR A 168 3.74 -9.23 -1.99
CA TYR A 168 3.04 -8.83 -0.76
C TYR A 168 1.62 -9.39 -0.62
N GLY A 169 1.17 -10.25 -1.53
CA GLY A 169 -0.13 -10.93 -1.43
C GLY A 169 -0.24 -11.87 -0.24
N ASP A 170 -1.42 -12.43 -0.02
CA ASP A 170 -1.64 -13.43 1.02
C ASP A 170 -0.89 -14.74 0.74
N PHE A 171 -0.85 -15.63 1.74
CA PHE A 171 -0.12 -16.89 1.66
C PHE A 171 -0.65 -17.78 0.54
N ASP A 172 -1.96 -17.91 0.41
CA ASP A 172 -2.59 -18.83 -0.54
C ASP A 172 -2.32 -18.42 -1.99
N HIS A 173 -2.43 -17.13 -2.29
CA HIS A 173 -2.08 -16.58 -3.61
C HIS A 173 -0.61 -16.86 -3.93
N VAL A 174 0.30 -16.58 -3.00
CA VAL A 174 1.74 -16.79 -3.22
C VAL A 174 2.09 -18.26 -3.34
N ALA A 175 1.48 -19.13 -2.54
CA ALA A 175 1.71 -20.57 -2.61
C ALA A 175 1.30 -21.14 -3.97
N LYS A 176 0.11 -20.76 -4.48
CA LYS A 176 -0.37 -21.17 -5.81
C LYS A 176 0.58 -20.72 -6.92
N VAL A 177 1.07 -19.48 -6.86
CA VAL A 177 2.05 -18.98 -7.84
C VAL A 177 3.38 -19.73 -7.73
N ALA A 178 3.87 -19.99 -6.51
CA ALA A 178 5.11 -20.72 -6.29
C ALA A 178 5.05 -22.17 -6.82
N LEU A 179 3.90 -22.83 -6.65
CA LEU A 179 3.64 -24.19 -7.14
C LEU A 179 3.37 -24.25 -8.65
N GLY A 180 3.22 -23.11 -9.32
CA GLY A 180 2.86 -23.04 -10.74
C GLY A 180 1.39 -23.38 -11.02
N GLU A 181 0.55 -23.46 -9.98
CA GLU A 181 -0.90 -23.64 -10.08
C GLU A 181 -1.60 -22.37 -10.57
N LEU A 182 -0.95 -21.21 -10.34
CA LEU A 182 -1.32 -19.92 -10.90
C LEU A 182 -0.10 -19.34 -11.65
N ASP A 183 -0.28 -19.01 -12.93
CA ASP A 183 0.78 -18.46 -13.80
C ASP A 183 0.44 -17.02 -14.24
N PRO A 184 0.51 -16.03 -13.31
CA PRO A 184 0.17 -14.66 -13.64
C PRO A 184 1.13 -14.11 -14.69
N LYS A 185 0.59 -13.37 -15.65
CA LYS A 185 1.38 -12.65 -16.65
C LYS A 185 1.53 -11.21 -16.20
N ASN A 186 2.74 -10.83 -15.81
CA ASN A 186 3.06 -9.45 -15.49
C ASN A 186 3.15 -8.63 -16.78
N GLU A 187 2.25 -7.65 -16.93
CA GLU A 187 2.26 -6.66 -18.01
C GLU A 187 2.78 -5.30 -17.56
N MET A 188 3.07 -5.12 -16.27
CA MET A 188 3.40 -3.81 -15.71
C MET A 188 4.86 -3.44 -15.87
N ASP A 189 5.77 -4.42 -15.79
CA ASP A 189 7.21 -4.15 -15.82
C ASP A 189 8.01 -5.31 -16.44
N HIS A 190 9.34 -5.26 -16.27
CA HIS A 190 10.32 -6.18 -16.85
C HIS A 190 10.44 -7.52 -16.10
N VAL A 191 9.86 -7.67 -14.90
CA VAL A 191 9.99 -8.87 -14.09
C VAL A 191 9.05 -9.96 -14.60
N ARG A 192 9.62 -10.92 -15.33
CA ARG A 192 8.85 -12.05 -15.92
C ARG A 192 8.77 -13.27 -15.02
N ASN A 193 9.74 -13.49 -14.13
CA ASN A 193 9.79 -14.67 -13.27
C ASN A 193 8.97 -14.48 -11.97
N LEU A 194 7.64 -14.51 -12.10
CA LEU A 194 6.75 -14.39 -10.94
C LEU A 194 6.77 -15.63 -10.03
N GLN A 195 6.97 -16.84 -10.57
CA GLN A 195 7.14 -18.05 -9.75
C GLN A 195 8.37 -17.95 -8.83
N GLY A 196 9.50 -17.46 -9.34
CA GLY A 196 10.69 -17.18 -8.54
C GLY A 196 10.45 -16.08 -7.50
N THR A 197 9.67 -15.06 -7.85
CA THR A 197 9.26 -14.00 -6.89
C THR A 197 8.42 -14.59 -5.75
N ALA A 198 7.49 -15.49 -6.06
CA ALA A 198 6.66 -16.17 -5.06
C ALA A 198 7.49 -17.03 -4.10
N ILE A 199 8.43 -17.82 -4.64
CA ILE A 199 9.38 -18.62 -3.86
C ILE A 199 10.23 -17.73 -2.93
N ASN A 200 10.69 -16.59 -3.43
CA ASN A 200 11.41 -15.62 -2.61
C ASN A 200 10.53 -15.03 -1.50
N ALA A 201 9.26 -14.74 -1.78
CA ALA A 201 8.31 -14.26 -0.79
C ALA A 201 8.06 -15.31 0.31
N LEU A 202 7.93 -16.60 -0.02
CA LEU A 202 7.86 -17.70 0.95
C LEU A 202 9.11 -17.78 1.83
N GLY A 203 10.29 -17.55 1.25
CA GLY A 203 11.57 -17.57 1.97
C GLY A 203 11.93 -16.29 2.74
N SER A 204 11.02 -15.31 2.82
CA SER A 204 11.30 -13.97 3.38
C SER A 204 11.09 -13.87 4.90
N GLY A 205 10.44 -14.88 5.52
CA GLY A 205 10.05 -14.84 6.93
C GLY A 205 8.75 -14.09 7.22
N ARG A 206 8.05 -13.57 6.19
CA ARG A 206 6.77 -12.85 6.36
C ARG A 206 5.57 -13.75 6.65
N PHE A 207 5.73 -15.05 6.48
CA PHE A 207 4.72 -16.08 6.67
C PHE A 207 5.19 -17.08 7.72
N ASP A 208 4.26 -17.92 8.18
CA ASP A 208 4.60 -19.06 9.02
C ASP A 208 5.69 -19.92 8.35
N ALA A 209 6.78 -20.16 9.07
CA ALA A 209 7.97 -20.80 8.52
C ALA A 209 7.71 -22.28 8.19
N LYS A 210 6.88 -22.98 8.97
CA LYS A 210 6.54 -24.38 8.74
C LYS A 210 5.74 -24.53 7.46
N LYS A 211 4.63 -23.80 7.33
CA LYS A 211 3.80 -23.77 6.11
C LYS A 211 4.61 -23.38 4.88
N SER A 212 5.48 -22.38 5.02
CA SER A 212 6.35 -21.96 3.91
C SER A 212 7.31 -23.07 3.48
N ASN A 213 7.95 -23.78 4.44
CA ASN A 213 8.84 -24.90 4.13
C ASN A 213 8.11 -26.08 3.47
N GLU A 214 6.85 -26.35 3.85
CA GLU A 214 6.02 -27.38 3.22
C GLU A 214 5.76 -27.06 1.74
N ILE A 215 5.36 -25.82 1.42
CA ILE A 215 5.17 -25.38 0.03
C ILE A 215 6.48 -25.42 -0.74
N LEU A 216 7.59 -24.95 -0.15
CA LEU A 216 8.90 -24.97 -0.80
C LEU A 216 9.39 -26.41 -1.08
N ALA A 217 9.11 -27.37 -0.20
CA ALA A 217 9.39 -28.78 -0.43
C ALA A 217 8.57 -29.33 -1.61
N GLN A 218 7.28 -28.97 -1.69
CA GLN A 218 6.46 -29.32 -2.85
C GLN A 218 6.97 -28.69 -4.15
N VAL A 219 7.46 -27.44 -4.12
CA VAL A 219 8.08 -26.81 -5.31
C VAL A 219 9.31 -27.58 -5.76
N ILE A 220 10.16 -28.04 -4.85
CA ILE A 220 11.35 -28.87 -5.18
C ILE A 220 10.94 -30.15 -5.92
N GLN A 221 9.84 -30.76 -5.50
CA GLN A 221 9.34 -32.01 -6.08
C GLN A 221 8.60 -31.80 -7.40
N LYS A 222 7.64 -30.86 -7.43
CA LYS A 222 6.72 -30.64 -8.56
C LYS A 222 7.29 -29.73 -9.64
N CYS A 223 8.27 -28.88 -9.32
CA CYS A 223 8.83 -27.89 -10.24
C CYS A 223 10.37 -27.98 -10.29
N PRO A 224 10.96 -29.01 -10.93
CA PRO A 224 12.41 -29.22 -10.92
C PRO A 224 13.23 -28.00 -11.37
N ARG A 225 12.73 -27.24 -12.36
CA ARG A 225 13.35 -25.99 -12.82
C ARG A 225 13.50 -24.90 -11.74
N MET A 226 12.68 -24.97 -10.68
CA MET A 226 12.66 -24.00 -9.58
C MET A 226 13.36 -24.53 -8.32
N LYS A 227 13.89 -25.75 -8.34
CA LYS A 227 14.55 -26.40 -7.18
C LYS A 227 15.59 -25.50 -6.51
N GLY A 228 16.47 -24.87 -7.29
CA GLY A 228 17.52 -23.99 -6.75
C GLY A 228 16.98 -22.78 -5.99
N TYR A 229 15.92 -22.14 -6.49
CA TYR A 229 15.24 -21.04 -5.80
C TYR A 229 14.62 -21.52 -4.48
N ALA A 230 13.94 -22.67 -4.50
CA ALA A 230 13.24 -23.20 -3.33
C ALA A 230 14.21 -23.65 -2.23
N THR A 231 15.30 -24.36 -2.57
CA THR A 231 16.35 -24.73 -1.61
C THR A 231 16.98 -23.49 -0.97
N SER A 232 17.25 -22.45 -1.76
CA SER A 232 17.79 -21.17 -1.26
C SER A 232 16.81 -20.48 -0.30
N ALA A 233 15.50 -20.50 -0.63
CA ALA A 233 14.45 -19.96 0.23
C ALA A 233 14.35 -20.70 1.57
N GLN A 234 14.41 -22.04 1.58
CA GLN A 234 14.42 -22.84 2.81
C GLN A 234 15.66 -22.52 3.67
N ALA A 235 16.83 -22.37 3.05
CA ALA A 235 18.05 -22.00 3.77
C ALA A 235 17.94 -20.61 4.43
N ARG A 236 17.30 -19.64 3.77
CA ARG A 236 17.01 -18.32 4.37
C ARG A 236 16.10 -18.43 5.58
N LEU A 237 15.02 -19.22 5.51
CA LEU A 237 14.13 -19.45 6.66
C LEU A 237 14.87 -20.06 7.84
N LYS A 238 15.75 -21.05 7.61
CA LYS A 238 16.60 -21.64 8.66
C LYS A 238 17.50 -20.59 9.33
N LYS A 239 18.12 -19.72 8.53
CA LYS A 239 18.97 -18.62 9.04
C LYS A 239 18.18 -17.58 9.84
N LEU A 240 16.93 -17.31 9.46
CA LEU A 240 16.07 -16.39 10.19
C LEU A 240 15.63 -16.99 11.54
N ALA A 241 15.28 -18.28 11.57
CA ALA A 241 14.96 -18.97 12.80
C ALA A 241 16.12 -18.94 13.80
N ALA A 242 17.35 -19.22 13.34
CA ALA A 242 18.54 -19.21 14.18
C ALA A 242 18.97 -17.81 14.71
N LYS A 243 18.35 -16.72 14.23
CA LYS A 243 18.60 -15.35 14.70
C LYS A 243 17.50 -14.83 15.64
N GLY A 244 16.39 -15.55 15.73
CA GLY A 244 15.21 -15.17 16.53
C GLY A 244 15.20 -15.76 17.94
N ASP A 245 16.16 -16.62 18.24
CA ASP A 245 16.51 -17.13 19.58
C ASP A 245 17.71 -16.33 20.15
#